data_AF-A0A5K1F7Z9-F1
#
_entry.id   AF-A0A5K1F7Z9-F1
#
_cell.length_a   1.000
_cell.length_b   1.000
_cell.length_c   1.000
_cell.angle_alpha   90.00
_cell.angle_beta   90.00
_cell.angle_gamma   90.00
#
_symmetry.space_group_name_H-M   'P 1'
#
loop_
_entity.id
_entity.type
_entity.pdbx_description
1 polymer ?
#
loop_
_entity_poly.entity_id
_entity_poly.type
_entity_poly.pdbx_seq_one_letter_code
_entity_poly.pdbx_strand_id
1 'polypeptide(L)' 'YATASVIGSYGGGEGTLSIWQPRLEDDSEMSLSQVWVLNRTPNDVSMSLEAGWM' A
#
# COMPACT_ATOMS: atom_id res chain seq x y z
N TYR A 1 -10.11 2.14 -0.08
CA TYR A 1 -8.76 1.58 -0.30
C TYR A 1 -8.62 1.21 -1.76
N ALA A 2 -7.41 1.29 -2.32
CA ALA A 2 -7.13 0.84 -3.68
C ALA A 2 -6.32 -0.46 -3.60
N THR A 3 -6.55 -1.37 -4.56
CA THR A 3 -5.80 -2.62 -4.66
C THR A 3 -5.41 -2.85 -6.11
N ALA A 4 -4.13 -3.14 -6.35
CA ALA A 4 -3.60 -3.56 -7.64
C ALA A 4 -2.97 -4.95 -7.49
N SER A 5 -3.10 -5.78 -8.52
CA SER A 5 -2.53 -7.13 -8.54
C SER A 5 -1.93 -7.43 -9.92
N VAL A 6 -0.80 -8.12 -9.90
CA VAL A 6 -0.09 -8.59 -11.09
C VAL A 6 0.27 -10.05 -10.89
N ILE A 7 0.05 -10.86 -11.92
CA ILE A 7 0.29 -12.32 -11.91
C ILE A 7 1.26 -12.64 -13.04
N GLY A 8 2.33 -13.39 -12.76
CA GLY A 8 3.36 -13.73 -13.75
C GLY A 8 4.75 -13.81 -13.13
N SER A 9 5.77 -14.01 -13.97
CA SER A 9 7.17 -14.02 -13.57
C SER A 9 7.78 -12.63 -13.77
N TYR A 10 8.20 -12.00 -12.68
CA TYR A 10 8.79 -10.65 -12.69
C TYR A 10 10.06 -10.62 -11.84
N GLY A 11 11.03 -9.78 -12.22
CA GLY A 11 12.28 -9.58 -11.46
C GLY A 11 12.18 -8.59 -10.29
N GLY A 12 11.04 -7.90 -10.17
CA GLY A 12 10.78 -6.86 -9.17
C GLY A 12 9.50 -6.08 -9.51
N GLY A 13 9.10 -5.17 -8.64
CA GLY A 13 7.94 -4.30 -8.86
C GLY A 13 8.19 -2.91 -8.29
N GLU A 14 7.78 -1.89 -9.03
CA GLU A 14 7.76 -0.49 -8.60
C GLU A 14 6.34 0.02 -8.71
N GLY A 15 5.91 0.82 -7.73
CA GLY A 15 4.61 1.48 -7.75
C GLY A 15 4.70 2.83 -7.06
N THR A 16 4.05 3.83 -7.64
CA THR A 16 3.93 5.16 -7.06
C THR A 16 2.48 5.38 -6.60
N LEU A 17 2.32 5.71 -5.33
CA LEU A 17 1.04 6.13 -4.76
C LEU A 17 1.12 7.63 -4.45
N SER A 18 0.15 8.39 -4.95
CA SER A 18 0.04 9.83 -4.66
C SER A 18 -1.29 10.12 -3.99
N ILE A 19 -1.25 10.78 -2.83
CA ILE A 19 -2.41 11.27 -2.12
C ILE A 19 -2.56 12.76 -2.41
N TRP A 20 -3.72 13.19 -2.88
CA TRP A 20 -3.97 14.58 -3.27
C TRP A 20 -5.06 15.20 -2.40
N GLN A 21 -4.76 16.38 -1.85
CA GLN A 21 -5.68 17.22 -1.08
C GLN A 21 -6.53 16.42 -0.06
N PRO A 22 -5.91 15.71 0.91
CA PRO A 22 -6.67 15.15 2.02
C PRO A 22 -7.39 16.29 2.73
N ARG A 23 -8.70 16.11 2.96
CA ARG A 23 -9.50 17.04 3.76
C ARG A 23 -9.75 16.42 5.13
N LEU A 24 -9.50 17.22 6.15
CA LEU A 24 -9.87 16.93 7.53
C LEU A 24 -11.16 17.70 7.82
N GLU A 25 -11.98 17.18 8.72
CA GLU A 25 -13.18 17.88 9.19
C GLU A 25 -12.82 18.92 10.25
N ASP A 26 -11.73 18.69 11.01
CA ASP A 26 -11.20 19.61 12.02
C ASP A 26 -9.66 19.64 12.01
N ASP A 27 -9.07 20.79 12.32
CA ASP A 27 -7.61 21.00 12.33
C ASP A 27 -6.87 20.19 13.40
N SER A 28 -7.59 19.61 14.37
CA SER A 28 -7.04 18.68 15.37
C SER A 28 -7.00 17.22 14.91
N GLU A 29 -7.56 16.91 13.74
CA GLU A 29 -7.55 15.56 13.18
C GLU A 29 -6.21 15.22 12.51
N MET A 30 -5.90 13.92 12.46
CA MET A 30 -4.68 13.40 11.87
C MET A 30 -5.03 12.33 10.84
N SER A 31 -4.35 12.36 9.69
CA SER A 31 -4.52 11.36 8.64
C SER A 31 -3.45 10.28 8.75
N LEU A 32 -3.87 9.05 9.08
CA LEU A 32 -3.00 7.88 9.01
C LEU A 32 -3.07 7.25 7.62
N SER A 33 -1.91 7.04 7.00
CA SER A 33 -1.81 6.32 5.74
C SER A 33 -0.93 5.09 5.89
N GLN A 34 -1.33 3.99 5.24
CA GLN A 34 -0.61 2.72 5.24
C GLN A 34 -0.53 2.15 3.82
N VAL A 35 0.61 1.56 3.48
CA VAL A 35 0.81 0.79 2.25
C VAL A 35 1.21 -0.63 2.61
N TRP A 36 0.56 -1.60 1.94
CA TRP A 36 0.82 -3.03 2.10
C TRP A 36 1.27 -3.60 0.75
N VAL A 37 2.48 -4.18 0.70
CA VAL A 37 2.93 -4.97 -0.45
C VAL A 37 2.88 -6.43 -0.06
N LEU A 38 2.06 -7.23 -0.77
CA LEU A 38 1.88 -8.65 -0.50
C LEU A 38 2.42 -9.47 -1.68
N ASN A 39 3.41 -10.32 -1.42
CA ASN A 39 3.78 -11.38 -2.36
C ASN A 39 3.06 -12.66 -1.95
N ARG A 40 2.07 -13.10 -2.74
CA ARG A 40 1.36 -14.37 -2.52
C ARG A 40 1.92 -15.44 -3.45
N THR A 41 2.59 -16.43 -2.87
CA THR A 41 3.01 -17.63 -3.62
C THR A 41 1.90 -18.67 -3.64
N PRO A 42 1.85 -19.58 -4.64
CA PRO A 42 0.88 -20.68 -4.69
C PRO A 42 0.92 -21.65 -3.50
N ASN A 43 1.98 -21.61 -2.70
CA ASN A 43 2.22 -22.49 -1.55
C ASN A 43 1.98 -21.75 -0.21
N ASP A 44 1.17 -20.69 -0.21
CA ASP A 44 0.77 -19.88 0.94
C ASP A 44 1.89 -19.15 1.70
N VAL A 45 3.11 -19.09 1.18
CA VAL A 45 4.14 -18.18 1.70
C VAL A 45 3.77 -16.76 1.29
N SER A 46 3.48 -15.93 2.29
CA SER A 46 3.16 -14.52 2.12
C SER A 46 4.24 -13.65 2.78
N MET A 47 4.83 -12.74 2.00
CA MET A 47 5.74 -11.72 2.53
C MET A 47 5.03 -10.38 2.47
N SER A 48 5.03 -9.64 3.58
CA SER A 48 4.42 -8.32 3.70
C SER A 48 5.46 -7.26 4.08
N LEU A 49 5.43 -6.12 3.39
CA LEU A 49 6.10 -4.90 3.82
C LEU A 49 5.03 -3.86 4.16
N GLU A 50 5.12 -3.31 5.36
CA GLU A 50 4.26 -2.24 5.87
C GLU A 50 5.07 -0.98 6.08
N ALA A 51 4.59 0.13 5.54
CA ALA A 51 5.10 1.46 5.81
C ALA A 51 3.93 2.42 6.04
N GLY A 52 4.03 3.24 7.08
CA GLY A 52 3.04 4.24 7.43
C GLY A 52 3.66 5.59 7.75
N TRP A 53 2.88 6.65 7.59
CA TRP A 53 3.24 8.01 7.96
C TRP A 53 2.07 8.72 8.66
N MET A 54 2.45 9.76 9.41
CA MET A 54 1.60 10.69 10.16
C MET A 54 1.64 12.06 9.50
#